data_AF-A0A6M1TJH1-F1
#
_entry.id   AF-A0A6M1TJH1-F1
#
_cell.length_a   1.000
_cell.length_b   1.000
_cell.length_c   1.000
_cell.angle_alpha   90.00
_cell.angle_beta   90.00
_cell.angle_gamma   90.00
#
_symmetry.space_group_name_H-M   'P 1'
#
loop_
_entity.id
_entity.type
_entity.pdbx_description
1 polymer ?
#
loop_
_entity_poly.entity_id
_entity_poly.type
_entity_poly.pdbx_seq_one_letter_code
_entity_poly.pdbx_strand_id
1 'polypeptide(L)'
;MTAPLALPAGDAATIELSVLSGRLQTAVQQDDIVQTLVTTAALDRMIRCLGPHQQAAADHARGIVLQAIETLQEAVHRGRQAELQSRASRASQVGAAYATAAAAR
;
A
#
# COMPACT_ATOMS: atom_id res chain seq x y z
N MET A 1 -45.33 -11.44 -8.47
CA MET A 1 -44.46 -10.36 -7.93
C MET A 1 -43.45 -11.01 -7.01
N THR A 2 -42.26 -11.31 -7.51
CA THR A 2 -41.17 -11.91 -6.75
C THR A 2 -40.55 -10.85 -5.85
N ALA A 3 -40.62 -11.04 -4.54
CA ALA A 3 -39.98 -10.15 -3.58
C ALA A 3 -38.46 -10.13 -3.82
N PRO A 4 -37.80 -8.96 -3.80
CA PRO A 4 -36.35 -8.92 -3.85
C PRO A 4 -35.80 -9.62 -2.61
N LEU A 5 -34.97 -10.64 -2.82
CA LEU A 5 -34.15 -11.24 -1.77
C LEU A 5 -33.23 -10.13 -1.23
N ALA A 6 -33.63 -9.51 -0.13
CA ALA A 6 -32.77 -8.63 0.63
C ALA A 6 -31.70 -9.50 1.29
N LEU A 7 -30.57 -9.70 0.58
CA LEU A 7 -29.36 -10.22 1.21
C LEU A 7 -29.07 -9.35 2.43
N PRO A 8 -28.88 -9.95 3.62
CA PRO A 8 -28.56 -9.17 4.81
C PRO A 8 -27.30 -8.36 4.51
N ALA A 9 -27.37 -7.04 4.68
CA ALA A 9 -26.28 -6.11 4.33
C ALA A 9 -24.93 -6.49 4.98
N GLY A 10 -24.96 -7.25 6.09
CA GLY A 10 -23.78 -7.81 6.74
C GLY A 10 -23.05 -8.89 5.93
N ASP A 11 -23.71 -9.61 5.02
CA ASP A 11 -23.10 -10.68 4.24
C ASP A 11 -22.34 -10.12 3.03
N ALA A 12 -22.94 -9.16 2.32
CA ALA A 12 -22.32 -8.50 1.18
C ALA A 12 -21.08 -7.67 1.58
N ALA A 13 -21.16 -6.91 2.67
CA ALA A 13 -20.02 -6.12 3.16
C ALA A 13 -18.87 -7.01 3.66
N THR A 14 -19.17 -8.17 4.24
CA THR A 14 -18.15 -9.14 4.68
C THR A 14 -17.42 -9.78 3.50
N ILE A 15 -18.16 -10.10 2.43
CA ILE A 15 -17.57 -10.61 1.18
C ILE A 15 -16.69 -9.54 0.55
N GLU A 16 -17.18 -8.30 0.44
CA GLU A 16 -16.41 -7.19 -0.14
C GLU A 16 -15.13 -6.91 0.66
N LEU A 17 -15.22 -6.88 1.99
CA LEU A 17 -14.05 -6.77 2.87
C LEU A 17 -13.04 -7.87 2.58
N SER A 18 -13.50 -9.13 2.56
CA SER A 18 -12.61 -10.28 2.32
C SER A 18 -11.90 -10.19 0.95
N VAL A 19 -12.60 -9.77 -0.10
CA VAL A 19 -12.03 -9.58 -1.44
C VAL A 19 -11.00 -8.46 -1.43
N LEU A 20 -11.32 -7.31 -0.83
CA LEU A 20 -10.40 -6.17 -0.76
C LEU A 20 -9.16 -6.51 0.07
N SER A 21 -9.32 -7.22 1.19
CA SER A 21 -8.21 -7.70 2.02
C SER A 21 -7.30 -8.66 1.26
N GLY A 22 -7.86 -9.61 0.51
CA GLY A 22 -7.08 -10.52 -0.33
C GLY A 22 -6.31 -9.78 -1.43
N ARG A 23 -6.97 -8.86 -2.14
CA ARG A 23 -6.31 -8.02 -3.16
C ARG A 23 -5.17 -7.18 -2.59
N LEU A 24 -5.36 -6.64 -1.39
CA LEU A 24 -4.35 -5.85 -0.70
C LEU A 24 -3.15 -6.73 -0.32
N GLN A 25 -3.37 -7.92 0.21
CA GLN A 25 -2.30 -8.87 0.51
C GLN A 25 -1.48 -9.23 -0.74
N THR A 26 -2.16 -9.52 -1.85
CA THR A 26 -1.47 -9.79 -3.13
C THR A 26 -0.66 -8.59 -3.61
N ALA A 27 -1.21 -7.38 -3.54
CA ALA A 27 -0.53 -6.17 -3.95
C ALA A 27 0.73 -5.89 -3.11
N VAL A 28 0.64 -6.08 -1.80
CA VAL A 28 1.77 -5.97 -0.87
C VAL A 28 2.85 -7.00 -1.20
N GLN A 29 2.49 -8.26 -1.43
CA GLN A 29 3.44 -9.32 -1.79
C GLN A 29 4.15 -9.06 -3.12
N GLN A 30 3.49 -8.36 -4.04
CA GLN A 30 4.03 -8.03 -5.36
C GLN A 30 4.80 -6.68 -5.36
N ASP A 31 4.94 -6.02 -4.21
CA ASP A 31 5.45 -4.65 -4.10
C ASP A 31 4.72 -3.66 -5.05
N ASP A 32 3.45 -3.93 -5.39
CA ASP A 32 2.63 -3.03 -6.21
C ASP A 32 2.07 -1.90 -5.34
N ILE A 33 2.85 -0.83 -5.26
CA ILE A 33 2.55 0.36 -4.45
C ILE A 33 1.23 1.01 -4.88
N VAL A 34 0.95 1.06 -6.19
CA VAL A 34 -0.25 1.71 -6.73
C VAL A 34 -1.48 0.91 -6.34
N GLN A 35 -1.44 -0.40 -6.56
CA GLN A 35 -2.56 -1.28 -6.21
C GLN A 35 -2.77 -1.34 -4.69
N THR A 36 -1.70 -1.28 -3.91
CA THR A 36 -1.76 -1.17 -2.44
C THR A 36 -2.51 0.10 -2.04
N LEU A 37 -2.10 1.27 -2.54
CA LEU A 37 -2.76 2.56 -2.26
C LEU A 37 -4.25 2.56 -2.63
N VAL A 38 -4.59 2.10 -3.83
CA VAL A 38 -5.98 2.07 -4.33
C VAL A 38 -6.83 1.16 -3.46
N THR A 39 -6.32 -0.02 -3.10
CA THR A 39 -7.08 -1.00 -2.31
C THR A 39 -7.24 -0.54 -0.86
N THR A 40 -6.23 0.08 -0.27
CA THR A 40 -6.31 0.70 1.06
C THR A 40 -7.34 1.83 1.10
N ALA A 41 -7.38 2.69 0.07
CA ALA A 41 -8.38 3.76 -0.02
C ALA A 41 -9.81 3.23 -0.18
N ALA A 42 -9.99 2.13 -0.93
CA ALA A 42 -11.28 1.46 -1.06
C ALA A 42 -11.76 0.88 0.28
N LEU A 43 -10.87 0.19 1.02
CA LEU A 43 -11.16 -0.33 2.35
C LEU A 43 -11.54 0.79 3.34
N ASP A 44 -10.77 1.87 3.36
CA ASP A 44 -11.03 3.03 4.21
C ASP A 44 -12.39 3.70 3.90
N ARG A 45 -12.77 3.78 2.62
CA ARG A 45 -14.11 4.24 2.22
C ARG A 45 -15.20 3.28 2.70
N MET A 46 -15.02 1.98 2.51
CA MET A 46 -15.97 0.95 2.95
C MET A 46 -16.19 1.01 4.46
N ILE A 47 -15.11 1.14 5.25
CA ILE A 47 -15.17 1.28 6.73
C ILE A 47 -16.06 2.47 7.14
N ARG A 48 -15.94 3.61 6.46
CA ARG A 48 -16.80 4.78 6.73
C ARG A 48 -18.27 4.56 6.42
N CYS A 49 -18.59 3.59 5.56
CA CYS A 49 -19.96 3.22 5.20
C CYS A 49 -20.54 2.11 6.08
N LEU A 50 -19.74 1.47 6.93
CA LEU A 50 -20.23 0.44 7.84
C LEU A 50 -21.09 1.06 8.95
N GLY A 51 -22.28 0.51 9.13
CA GLY A 51 -23.17 0.87 10.24
C GLY A 51 -22.75 0.24 11.58
N PRO A 52 -23.37 0.66 12.69
CA PRO A 52 -22.99 0.26 14.05
C PRO A 52 -23.07 -1.26 14.33
N HIS A 53 -23.91 -1.99 13.59
CA HIS A 53 -24.02 -3.46 13.70
C HIS A 53 -22.83 -4.21 13.09
N GLN A 54 -21.90 -3.51 12.43
CA GLN A 54 -20.75 -4.08 11.73
C GLN A 54 -19.41 -3.66 12.35
N GLN A 55 -19.42 -3.32 13.64
CA GLN A 55 -18.26 -2.81 14.37
C GLN A 55 -17.06 -3.76 14.28
N ALA A 56 -17.27 -5.06 14.46
CA ALA A 56 -16.19 -6.05 14.37
C ALA A 56 -15.53 -6.10 12.97
N ALA A 57 -16.33 -5.97 11.91
CA ALA A 57 -15.81 -5.89 10.54
C ALA A 57 -15.05 -4.58 10.32
N ALA A 58 -15.55 -3.46 10.87
CA ALA A 58 -14.88 -2.16 10.80
C ALA A 58 -13.53 -2.18 11.53
N ASP A 59 -13.46 -2.78 12.72
CA ASP A 59 -12.23 -2.88 13.51
C ASP A 59 -11.20 -3.77 12.81
N HIS A 60 -11.63 -4.91 12.25
CA HIS A 60 -10.76 -5.78 11.47
C HIS A 60 -10.20 -5.06 10.23
N ALA A 61 -11.08 -4.39 9.47
CA ALA A 61 -10.70 -3.64 8.28
C ALA A 61 -9.73 -2.48 8.61
N ARG A 62 -9.92 -1.79 9.75
CA ARG A 62 -8.97 -0.77 10.23
C ARG A 62 -7.58 -1.34 10.50
N GLY A 63 -7.49 -2.52 11.11
CA GLY A 63 -6.22 -3.21 11.33
C GLY A 63 -5.48 -3.48 10.01
N ILE A 64 -6.21 -3.95 8.99
CA ILE A 64 -5.66 -4.21 7.66
C ILE A 64 -5.18 -2.92 6.98
N VAL A 65 -5.97 -1.84 7.08
CA VAL A 65 -5.60 -0.53 6.53
C VAL A 65 -4.32 0.00 7.18
N LEU A 66 -4.19 -0.12 8.51
CA LEU A 66 -2.99 0.30 9.24
C LEU A 66 -1.75 -0.46 8.77
N GLN A 67 -1.83 -1.78 8.65
CA GLN A 67 -0.74 -2.61 8.16
C GLN A 67 -0.31 -2.24 6.73
N ALA A 68 -1.28 -1.92 5.85
CA ALA A 68 -0.97 -1.46 4.51
C ALA A 68 -0.26 -0.11 4.50
N ILE A 69 -0.66 0.82 5.38
CA ILE A 69 -0.01 2.12 5.52
C ILE A 69 1.44 1.94 5.98
N GLU A 70 1.70 1.07 6.94
CA GLU A 70 3.07 0.75 7.40
C GLU A 70 3.93 0.21 6.24
N THR A 71 3.38 -0.73 5.48
CA THR A 71 4.06 -1.29 4.29
C THR A 71 4.40 -0.20 3.27
N LEU A 72 3.47 0.72 3.02
CA LEU A 72 3.69 1.85 2.11
C LEU A 72 4.78 2.80 2.64
N GLN A 73 4.80 3.06 3.94
CA GLN A 73 5.84 3.89 4.56
C GLN A 73 7.22 3.26 4.42
N GLU A 74 7.34 1.95 4.61
CA GLU A 74 8.58 1.21 4.37
C GLU A 74 9.02 1.30 2.90
N ALA A 75 8.09 1.10 1.96
CA ALA A 75 8.39 1.20 0.53
C ALA A 75 8.92 2.60 0.16
N VAL A 76 8.32 3.66 0.71
CA VAL A 76 8.79 5.04 0.53
C VAL A 76 10.17 5.24 1.17
N HIS A 77 10.43 4.66 2.35
CA HIS A 77 11.75 4.73 2.97
C HIS A 77 12.82 4.04 2.12
N ARG A 78 12.54 2.82 1.62
CA ARG A 78 13.42 2.07 0.70
C ARG A 78 13.73 2.88 -0.56
N GLY A 79 12.70 3.48 -1.18
CA GLY A 79 12.86 4.32 -2.37
C GLY A 79 13.78 5.53 -2.11
N ARG A 80 13.62 6.22 -0.99
CA ARG A 80 14.48 7.35 -0.61
C ARG A 80 15.93 6.93 -0.37
N GLN A 81 16.16 5.81 0.30
CA GLN A 81 17.51 5.28 0.53
C GLN A 81 18.20 4.92 -0.79
N ALA A 82 17.50 4.25 -1.70
CA ALA A 82 18.03 3.91 -3.02
C ALA A 82 18.42 5.16 -3.83
N GLU A 83 17.61 6.22 -3.77
CA GLU A 83 17.91 7.49 -4.42
C GLU A 83 19.17 8.15 -3.84
N LEU A 84 19.27 8.23 -2.51
CA LEU A 84 20.44 8.79 -1.83
C LEU A 84 21.71 8.01 -2.19
N GLN A 85 21.64 6.68 -2.19
CA GLN A 85 22.75 5.82 -2.57
C GLN A 85 23.17 6.02 -4.04
N SER A 86 22.21 6.18 -4.95
CA SER A 86 22.47 6.50 -6.37
C SER A 86 23.11 7.88 -6.57
N ARG A 87 22.72 8.87 -5.75
CA ARG A 87 23.36 10.20 -5.77
C ARG A 87 24.79 10.14 -5.26
N ALA A 88 25.02 9.42 -4.15
CA ALA A 88 26.35 9.26 -3.56
C ALA A 88 27.30 8.51 -4.50
N SER A 89 26.84 7.44 -5.15
CA SER A 89 27.66 6.69 -6.11
C SER A 89 28.04 7.52 -7.32
N ARG A 90 27.11 8.31 -7.88
CA ARG A 90 27.41 9.26 -8.96
C ARG A 90 28.43 10.32 -8.55
N ALA A 91 28.29 10.91 -7.36
CA ALA A 91 29.24 11.91 -6.87
C ALA A 91 30.66 11.31 -6.72
N SER A 92 30.75 10.09 -6.19
CA SER A 92 32.02 9.36 -6.07
C SER A 92 32.67 9.07 -7.43
N GLN A 93 31.87 8.61 -8.41
CA GLN A 93 32.36 8.37 -9.78
C GLN A 93 32.88 9.64 -10.44
N VAL A 94 32.17 10.75 -10.29
CA VAL A 94 32.61 12.06 -10.80
C VAL A 94 33.92 12.49 -10.14
N GLY A 95 34.03 12.36 -8.81
CA GLY A 95 35.26 12.67 -8.08
C GLY A 95 36.46 11.83 -8.55
N ALA A 96 36.26 10.53 -8.77
CA ALA A 96 37.29 9.64 -9.30
C ALA A 96 37.71 10.00 -10.74
N ALA A 97 36.76 10.38 -11.60
CA ALA A 97 37.03 10.84 -12.97
C ALA A 97 37.87 12.13 -12.99
N TYR A 98 37.58 13.08 -12.08
CA TYR A 98 38.40 14.29 -11.96
C TYR A 98 39.81 14.01 -11.42
N ALA A 99 39.94 13.15 -10.41
CA ALA A 99 41.24 12.79 -9.85
C ALA A 99 42.13 12.07 -10.88
N THR A 100 41.56 11.18 -11.68
CA THR A 100 42.28 10.50 -12.78
C THR A 100 42.68 11.46 -13.90
N ALA A 101 41.80 12.39 -14.28
CA ALA A 101 42.12 13.42 -15.27
C ALA A 101 43.20 14.40 -14.80
N ALA A 102 43.26 14.70 -13.50
CA ALA A 102 44.30 15.55 -12.90
C ALA A 102 45.66 14.84 -12.83
N ALA A 103 45.68 13.53 -12.56
CA ALA A 103 46.92 12.74 -12.49
C ALA A 103 47.52 12.41 -13.87
N ALA A 104 46.74 12.54 -14.95
CA ALA A 104 47.18 12.30 -16.32
C ALA A 104 47.73 13.56 -17.02
N ARG A 105 47.85 14.68 -16.30
CA ARG A 105 48.51 15.92 -16.74
C ARG A 105 49.89 16.04 -16.12
#